data_AF-A0A1H9X0F9-F1
#
_entry.id   AF-A0A1H9X0F9-F1
#
_cell.length_a   1.000
_cell.length_b   1.000
_cell.length_c   1.000
_cell.angle_alpha   90.00
_cell.angle_beta   90.00
_cell.angle_gamma   90.00
#
_symmetry.space_group_name_H-M   'P 1'
#
loop_
_entity.id
_entity.type
_entity.pdbx_description
1 polymer ?
#
loop_
_entity_poly.entity_id
_entity_poly.type
_entity_poly.pdbx_seq_one_letter_code
_entity_poly.pdbx_strand_id
1 'polypeptide(L)'
;MVRSYKWQPHDKGRHAIPQELAANEAGRTLCGIEVTAGPDKWPDEARYWPTCTECDQAWRASEGILPWPRRGHGFETPPSRHGDASSTSHGDNPTDVLALVIDTLTAQGARPETAHR
;
A
#
# COMPACT_ATOMS: atom_id res chain seq x y z
N MET A 1 11.73 -7.17 -26.24
CA MET A 1 10.45 -6.93 -25.54
C MET A 1 10.24 -5.44 -25.44
N VAL A 2 9.14 -4.94 -25.99
CA VAL A 2 8.72 -3.54 -25.82
C VAL A 2 8.07 -3.44 -24.44
N ARG A 3 8.47 -2.44 -23.64
CA ARG A 3 7.90 -2.18 -22.32
C ARG A 3 6.52 -1.55 -22.54
N SER A 4 5.48 -1.98 -21.83
CA SER A 4 4.15 -1.36 -21.98
C SER A 4 4.07 0.02 -21.33
N TYR A 5 4.97 0.32 -20.39
CA TYR A 5 4.95 1.56 -19.63
C TYR A 5 6.35 2.17 -19.50
N LYS A 6 6.40 3.50 -19.44
CA LYS A 6 7.58 4.29 -19.05
C LYS A 6 7.30 5.11 -17.80
N TRP A 7 8.35 5.38 -17.04
CA TRP A 7 8.27 6.24 -15.86
C TRP A 7 8.45 7.70 -16.27
N GLN A 8 7.64 8.59 -15.69
CA GLN A 8 7.78 10.03 -15.85
C GLN A 8 7.65 10.73 -14.49
N PRO A 9 8.51 11.70 -14.20
CA PRO A 9 8.39 12.51 -13.01
C PRO A 9 7.22 13.49 -13.16
N HIS A 10 6.33 13.50 -12.18
CA HIS A 10 5.21 14.43 -12.09
C HIS A 10 4.85 14.63 -10.61
N ASP A 11 4.50 15.85 -10.21
CA ASP A 11 4.07 16.19 -8.85
C ASP A 11 4.92 15.57 -7.71
N LYS A 12 6.25 15.74 -7.79
CA LYS A 12 7.22 15.21 -6.81
C LYS A 12 7.23 13.67 -6.67
N GLY A 13 6.60 12.95 -7.59
CA GLY A 13 6.60 11.50 -7.68
C GLY A 13 7.00 11.01 -9.07
N ARG A 14 7.32 9.71 -9.17
CA ARG A 14 7.49 9.04 -10.47
C ARG A 14 6.26 8.22 -10.77
N HIS A 15 5.61 8.51 -11.88
CA HIS A 15 4.37 7.86 -12.32
C HIS A 15 4.62 7.02 -13.57
N ALA A 16 3.89 5.91 -13.68
CA ALA A 16 3.92 5.07 -14.87
C ALA A 16 2.89 5.58 -15.89
N ILE A 17 3.34 5.82 -17.11
CA ILE A 17 2.51 6.22 -18.25
C ILE A 17 2.69 5.24 -19.42
N PRO A 18 1.75 5.17 -20.38
CA PRO A 18 1.90 4.32 -21.57
C PRO A 18 3.20 4.63 -22.32
N GLN A 19 3.89 3.58 -22.78
CA GLN A 19 5.15 3.73 -23.51
C GLN A 19 4.94 4.42 -24.87
N GLU A 20 3.78 4.22 -25.51
CA GLU A 20 3.45 4.84 -26.80
C GLU A 20 3.29 6.37 -26.74
N LEU A 21 3.12 6.95 -25.56
CA LEU A 21 2.84 8.39 -25.41
C LEU A 21 4.04 9.23 -25.87
N ALA A 22 3.85 10.05 -26.89
CA ALA A 22 4.91 10.90 -27.43
C ALA A 22 5.28 12.05 -26.48
N ALA A 23 6.47 12.62 -26.62
CA ALA A 23 6.84 13.79 -25.82
C ALA A 23 5.86 14.95 -26.10
N ASN A 24 5.45 15.66 -25.05
CA ASN A 24 4.43 16.72 -25.04
C ASN A 24 3.00 16.25 -25.31
N GLU A 25 2.75 14.95 -25.40
CA GLU A 25 1.40 14.41 -25.50
C GLU A 25 0.79 14.25 -24.09
N ALA A 26 -0.49 14.62 -23.96
CA ALA A 26 -1.25 14.39 -22.74
C ALA A 26 -1.70 12.93 -22.69
N GLY A 27 -1.55 12.32 -21.52
CA GLY A 27 -2.05 10.97 -21.29
C GLY A 27 -2.35 10.76 -19.83
N ARG A 28 -2.75 9.55 -19.49
CA ARG A 28 -3.15 9.19 -18.13
C ARG A 28 -2.15 8.22 -17.53
N THR A 29 -1.76 8.50 -16.29
CA THR A 29 -0.94 7.58 -15.50
C THR A 29 -1.76 6.38 -15.06
N LEU A 30 -1.07 5.31 -14.60
CA LEU A 30 -1.74 4.15 -14.01
C LEU A 30 -2.55 4.49 -12.74
N CYS A 31 -2.21 5.58 -12.03
CA CYS A 31 -2.98 6.07 -10.89
C CYS A 31 -4.10 7.05 -11.28
N GLY A 32 -4.35 7.26 -12.59
CA GLY A 32 -5.49 8.05 -13.08
C GLY A 32 -5.23 9.55 -13.24
N ILE A 33 -4.03 10.04 -12.93
CA ILE A 33 -3.65 11.45 -13.07
C ILE A 33 -3.37 11.75 -14.54
N GLU A 34 -3.88 12.87 -15.04
CA GLU A 34 -3.53 13.38 -16.36
C GLU A 34 -2.17 14.06 -16.30
N VAL A 35 -1.23 13.60 -17.13
CA VAL A 35 0.12 14.14 -17.20
C VAL A 35 0.54 14.32 -18.65
N THR A 36 1.34 15.34 -18.91
CA THR A 36 2.00 15.51 -20.20
C THR A 36 3.31 14.74 -20.18
N ALA A 37 3.53 13.86 -21.16
CA ALA A 37 4.79 13.12 -21.28
C ALA A 37 5.96 14.08 -21.46
N GLY A 38 6.87 14.07 -20.49
CA GLY A 38 8.12 14.81 -20.56
C GLY A 38 9.15 14.14 -21.49
N PRO A 39 10.27 14.82 -21.73
CA PRO A 39 11.43 14.21 -22.38
C PRO A 39 11.99 13.05 -21.54
N ASP A 40 12.68 12.11 -22.19
CA ASP A 40 13.33 11.00 -21.49
C ASP A 40 14.45 11.45 -20.54
N LYS A 41 14.97 12.67 -20.73
CA LYS A 41 15.96 13.27 -19.83
C LYS A 41 15.27 13.98 -18.67
N TRP A 42 15.41 13.43 -17.47
CA TRP A 42 14.85 14.01 -16.25
C TRP A 42 15.78 15.06 -15.62
N PRO A 43 15.22 16.06 -14.91
CA PRO A 43 16.00 16.93 -14.05
C PRO A 43 16.61 16.14 -12.88
N ASP A 44 17.75 16.62 -12.36
CA ASP A 44 18.51 15.90 -11.33
C ASP A 44 17.70 15.68 -10.04
N GLU A 45 16.90 16.66 -9.63
CA GLU A 45 16.03 16.57 -8.45
C GLU A 45 15.00 15.43 -8.56
N ALA A 46 14.47 15.22 -9.76
CA ALA A 46 13.47 14.18 -10.02
C ALA A 46 14.03 12.76 -9.96
N ARG A 47 15.37 12.59 -10.02
CA ARG A 47 16.01 11.27 -9.85
C ARG A 47 15.78 10.72 -8.44
N TYR A 48 15.67 11.59 -7.45
CA TYR A 48 15.49 11.24 -6.04
C TYR A 48 14.03 11.15 -5.61
N TRP A 49 13.09 11.47 -6.49
CA TRP A 49 11.67 11.42 -6.16
C TRP A 49 11.20 9.98 -5.93
N PRO A 50 10.30 9.77 -4.95
CA PRO A 50 9.72 8.46 -4.72
C PRO A 50 8.92 7.99 -5.92
N THR A 51 8.85 6.67 -6.09
CA THR A 51 7.93 6.07 -7.06
C THR A 51 6.52 6.10 -6.49
N CYS A 52 5.54 6.54 -7.28
CA CYS A 52 4.13 6.47 -6.93
C CYS A 52 3.74 5.00 -6.66
N THR A 53 3.28 4.72 -5.45
CA THR A 53 2.97 3.37 -4.99
C THR A 53 1.84 2.72 -5.81
N GLU A 54 0.83 3.49 -6.20
CA GLU A 54 -0.27 2.98 -7.02
C GLU A 54 0.19 2.60 -8.43
N CYS A 55 1.02 3.46 -9.05
CA CYS A 55 1.60 3.15 -10.36
C CYS A 55 2.52 1.92 -10.31
N ASP A 56 3.31 1.77 -9.25
CA ASP A 56 4.20 0.63 -9.04
C ASP A 56 3.43 -0.68 -8.85
N GLN A 57 2.33 -0.66 -8.08
CA GLN A 57 1.46 -1.82 -7.91
C GLN A 57 0.74 -2.20 -9.21
N ALA A 58 0.15 -1.23 -9.92
CA ALA A 58 -0.54 -1.46 -11.18
C ALA A 58 0.41 -2.00 -12.26
N TRP A 59 1.63 -1.44 -12.34
CA TRP A 59 2.67 -1.95 -13.24
C TRP A 59 3.05 -3.39 -12.89
N ARG A 60 3.31 -3.70 -11.61
CA ARG A 60 3.61 -5.08 -11.20
C ARG A 60 2.49 -6.06 -11.50
N ALA A 61 1.24 -5.67 -11.28
CA ALA A 61 0.09 -6.49 -11.62
C ALA A 61 0.05 -6.79 -13.13
N SER A 62 0.36 -5.79 -13.97
CA SER A 62 0.40 -5.96 -15.43
C SER A 62 1.53 -6.87 -15.92
N GLU A 63 2.68 -6.86 -15.23
CA GLU A 63 3.84 -7.72 -15.53
C GLU A 63 3.75 -9.10 -14.86
N GLY A 64 2.71 -9.37 -14.07
CA GLY A 64 2.60 -10.60 -13.27
C GLY A 64 3.64 -10.71 -12.16
N ILE A 65 4.21 -9.59 -11.72
CA ILE A 65 5.20 -9.54 -10.64
C ILE A 65 4.46 -9.57 -9.30
N LEU A 66 4.69 -10.63 -8.52
CA LEU A 66 4.09 -10.76 -7.19
C LEU A 66 4.50 -9.59 -6.27
N PRO A 67 3.55 -8.98 -5.53
CA PRO A 67 3.84 -7.89 -4.60
C PRO A 67 4.78 -8.35 -3.48
N TRP A 68 5.65 -7.44 -3.03
CA TRP A 68 6.49 -7.65 -1.86
C TRP A 68 5.80 -7.11 -0.59
N PRO A 69 5.94 -7.74 0.59
CA PRO A 69 6.60 -9.01 0.83
C PRO A 69 5.86 -10.13 0.10
N ARG A 70 6.61 -11.00 -0.60
CA ARG A 70 6.01 -12.25 -1.06
C ARG A 70 5.49 -12.91 0.21
N ARG A 71 4.20 -13.24 0.28
CA ARG A 71 3.75 -14.19 1.30
C ARG A 71 4.54 -15.45 1.03
N GLY A 72 5.63 -15.64 1.74
CA GLY A 72 6.28 -16.92 1.79
C GLY A 72 5.20 -17.89 2.22
N HIS A 73 5.15 -19.05 1.57
CA HIS A 73 5.02 -20.25 2.38
C HIS A 73 5.85 -19.99 3.63
N GLY A 74 5.23 -20.08 4.81
CA GLY A 74 5.93 -19.87 6.06
C GLY A 74 7.27 -20.58 5.98
N PHE A 75 8.26 -20.10 6.72
CA PHE A 75 9.27 -21.03 7.17
C PHE A 75 8.52 -22.09 7.97
N GLU A 76 7.94 -23.08 7.29
CA GLU A 76 7.46 -24.31 7.86
C GLU A 76 8.73 -24.89 8.41
N THR A 77 8.88 -24.64 9.71
CA THR A 77 10.02 -25.03 10.48
C THR A 77 10.15 -26.51 10.18
N PRO A 78 11.28 -26.98 9.60
CA PRO A 78 11.42 -28.40 9.33
C PRO A 78 11.12 -29.14 10.64
N PRO A 79 10.28 -30.19 10.63
CA PRO A 79 9.80 -30.80 11.86
C PRO A 79 11.01 -31.18 12.72
N SER A 80 11.18 -30.46 13.84
CA SER A 80 12.21 -30.74 14.82
C SER A 80 11.99 -32.16 15.33
N ARG A 81 12.87 -33.07 14.91
CA ARG A 81 12.91 -34.46 15.40
C ARG A 81 13.56 -34.51 16.77
N HIS A 82 12.93 -33.90 17.76
CA HIS A 82 13.16 -34.17 19.19
C HIS A 82 11.80 -33.89 19.85
N GLY A 83 11.00 -34.91 20.15
CA GLY A 83 11.22 -35.78 21.31
C GLY A 83 10.40 -35.22 22.47
N ASP A 84 9.20 -35.78 22.63
CA ASP A 84 8.28 -35.76 23.76
C ASP A 84 8.45 -34.69 24.87
N ALA A 85 7.45 -33.83 25.02
CA ALA A 85 6.80 -33.59 26.32
C ALA A 85 5.51 -32.78 26.14
N SER A 86 4.40 -33.40 26.54
CA SER A 86 3.10 -32.79 26.82
C SER A 86 3.21 -31.47 27.59
N SER A 87 2.41 -30.46 27.25
CA SER A 87 1.37 -29.90 28.15
C SER A 87 0.79 -28.56 27.63
N THR A 88 -0.54 -28.58 27.49
CA THR A 88 -1.52 -27.51 27.77
C THR A 88 -1.39 -26.13 27.13
N SER A 89 -2.39 -25.88 26.27
CA SER A 89 -3.03 -24.62 25.91
C SER A 89 -3.03 -23.50 26.97
N HIS A 90 -2.57 -22.32 26.57
CA HIS A 90 -3.15 -21.05 27.00
C HIS A 90 -3.08 -20.06 25.83
N GLY A 91 -4.25 -19.62 25.37
CA GLY A 91 -4.37 -18.67 24.28
C GLY A 91 -4.17 -17.26 24.80
N ASP A 92 -3.23 -16.52 24.21
CA ASP A 92 -3.09 -15.09 24.37
C ASP A 92 -3.17 -14.44 22.98
N ASN A 93 -4.36 -13.97 22.66
CA ASN A 93 -4.67 -13.24 21.43
C ASN A 93 -4.51 -11.73 21.70
N PRO A 94 -3.58 -11.00 21.04
CA PRO A 94 -3.44 -9.57 21.22
C PRO A 94 -4.49 -8.82 20.38
N THR A 95 -5.75 -8.82 20.81
CA THR A 95 -6.81 -7.98 20.19
C THR A 95 -7.57 -7.11 21.20
N ASP A 96 -7.10 -7.00 22.45
CA ASP A 96 -7.88 -6.38 23.54
C ASP A 96 -7.39 -4.99 23.98
N VAL A 97 -6.97 -4.15 23.02
CA VAL A 97 -6.71 -2.71 23.29
C VAL A 97 -7.84 -1.84 22.73
N LEU A 98 -8.57 -2.30 21.71
CA LEU A 98 -9.59 -1.49 21.05
C LEU A 98 -10.95 -1.49 21.78
N ALA A 99 -11.27 -2.55 22.54
CA ALA A 99 -12.54 -2.65 23.26
C ALA A 99 -12.63 -1.70 24.46
N LEU A 100 -11.52 -1.49 25.19
CA LEU A 100 -11.51 -0.61 26.38
C LEU A 100 -11.74 0.87 26.03
N VAL A 101 -11.37 1.30 24.82
CA VAL A 101 -11.53 2.69 24.38
C VAL A 101 -12.99 3.02 24.03
N ILE A 102 -13.76 2.04 23.56
CA ILE A 102 -15.15 2.26 23.12
C ILE A 102 -16.10 2.41 24.31
N ASP A 103 -15.90 1.65 25.38
CA ASP A 103 -16.74 1.74 26.59
C ASP A 103 -16.61 3.09 27.31
N THR A 104 -15.44 3.74 27.23
CA THR A 104 -15.20 5.03 27.90
C THR A 104 -15.94 6.20 27.22
N LEU A 105 -16.19 6.11 25.91
CA LEU A 105 -16.88 7.16 25.14
C LEU A 105 -18.42 7.11 25.28
N THR A 106 -18.99 5.96 25.65
CA THR A 106 -20.44 5.80 25.76
C THR A 106 -20.98 6.31 27.11
N ALA A 107 -20.13 6.47 28.12
CA ALA A 107 -20.52 6.93 29.45
C ALA A 107 -20.70 8.46 29.60
N GLN A 108 -20.30 9.27 28.60
CA GLN A 108 -20.30 10.75 28.72
C GLN A 108 -21.46 11.45 27.97
N GLY A 109 -22.37 10.70 27.35
CA GLY A 109 -23.33 11.24 26.37
C GLY A 109 -24.81 11.29 26.76
N ALA A 110 -25.19 11.26 28.04
CA ALA A 110 -26.62 11.26 28.41
C ALA A 110 -26.94 12.21 29.58
N ARG A 111 -27.25 13.48 29.26
CA ARG A 111 -28.19 14.29 30.05
C ARG A 111 -29.14 15.02 29.09
N PRO A 112 -30.42 14.64 29.01
CA PRO A 112 -31.42 15.46 28.34
C PRO A 112 -31.75 16.68 29.21
N GLU A 113 -31.40 17.87 28.73
CA GLU A 113 -31.82 19.14 29.34
C GLU A 113 -33.32 19.32 29.07
N THR A 114 -34.07 19.38 30.16
CA THR A 114 -35.52 19.54 30.19
C THR A 114 -35.88 21.02 30.10
N ALA A 115 -36.92 21.28 29.29
CA ALA A 115 -37.67 22.51 29.10
C ALA A 115 -37.67 23.56 30.24
N HIS A 116 -37.54 24.84 29.86
CA HIS A 116 -38.43 25.92 30.32
C HIS A 116 -38.22 27.22 29.50
N ARG A 117 -39.18 27.59 28.65
CA ARG A 117 -40.07 28.76 28.80
C ARG A 117 -40.89 29.03 27.53
#